data_AF-A0A3A8SD52-F1
#
_entry.id   AF-A0A3A8SD52-F1
#
_cell.length_a   1.000
_cell.length_b   1.000
_cell.length_c   1.000
_cell.angle_alpha   90.00
_cell.angle_beta   90.00
_cell.angle_gamma   90.00
#
_symmetry.space_group_name_H-M   'P 1'
#
loop_
_entity.id
_entity.type
_entity.pdbx_description
1 polymer ?
#
loop_
_entity_poly.entity_id
_entity_poly.type
_entity_poly.pdbx_seq_one_letter_code
_entity_poly.pdbx_strand_id
1 'polypeptide(L)' 'MVALPLHTRRYHSRKYDQAQLLAGSLAKCVGRQAPVGWLTRTRETQRQVGLTEAERADNVAEAFTASSDVTGHEVLLLDD' A
#
# COMPACT_ATOMS: atom_id res chain seq x y z
N MET A 1 9.71 -6.15 -0.12
CA MET A 1 8.67 -5.62 0.79
C MET A 1 7.94 -4.54 0.03
N VAL A 2 6.61 -4.48 0.14
CA VAL A 2 5.79 -3.54 -0.63
C VAL A 2 4.90 -2.80 0.36
N ALA A 3 4.98 -1.47 0.38
CA ALA A 3 4.11 -0.66 1.22
C ALA A 3 2.70 -0.62 0.64
N LEU A 4 1.69 -0.56 1.51
CA LEU A 4 0.32 -0.26 1.11
C LEU A 4 0.23 1.24 0.77
N PRO A 5 0.07 1.62 -0.50
CA PRO A 5 0.19 3.02 -0.89
C PRO A 5 -1.02 3.84 -0.44
N LEU A 6 -0.76 5.09 -0.09
CA LEU A 6 -1.80 6.11 0.01
C LEU A 6 -2.39 6.45 -1.36
N HIS A 7 -3.67 6.81 -1.39
CA HIS A 7 -4.26 7.43 -2.58
C HIS A 7 -3.61 8.81 -2.80
N THR A 8 -3.44 9.22 -4.05
CA THR A 8 -2.78 10.50 -4.43
C THR A 8 -3.32 11.70 -3.66
N ARG A 9 -4.64 11.80 -3.50
CA ARG A 9 -5.29 12.85 -2.69
C ARG A 9 -4.78 12.91 -1.25
N ARG A 10 -4.64 11.75 -0.57
CA ARG A 10 -4.12 11.68 0.80
C ARG A 10 -2.62 11.93 0.86
N TYR A 11 -1.87 11.46 -0.13
CA TYR A 11 -0.45 11.77 -0.25
C TYR A 11 -0.21 13.29 -0.36
N HIS A 12 -1.00 13.99 -1.18
CA HIS A 12 -0.89 15.44 -1.33
C HIS A 12 -1.20 16.22 -0.06
N SER A 13 -2.12 15.74 0.80
CA SER A 13 -2.40 16.37 2.09
C SER A 13 -1.33 16.07 3.14
N ARG A 14 -0.86 14.81 3.19
CA ARG A 14 0.06 14.34 4.24
C ARG A 14 1.52 14.68 3.92
N LYS A 15 1.87 14.88 2.63
CA LYS A 15 3.21 15.14 2.08
C LYS A 15 4.24 14.02 2.27
N TYR A 16 3.85 12.90 2.87
CA TYR A 16 4.65 11.69 3.02
C TYR A 16 3.73 10.47 3.05
N ASP A 17 4.32 9.30 2.81
CA ASP A 17 3.67 7.99 2.95
C ASP A 17 4.41 7.21 4.05
N GLN A 18 3.76 7.03 5.20
CA GLN A 18 4.38 6.40 6.37
C GLN A 18 4.70 4.92 6.12
N ALA A 19 3.80 4.18 5.48
CA ALA A 19 4.02 2.78 5.13
C ALA A 19 5.24 2.64 4.21
N GLN A 20 5.42 3.55 3.24
CA GLN A 20 6.61 3.57 2.38
C GLN A 20 7.91 3.85 3.16
N LEU A 21 7.87 4.78 4.12
CA LEU A 21 9.03 5.09 4.96
C LEU A 21 9.40 3.91 5.87
N LEU A 22 8.40 3.24 6.46
CA LEU A 22 8.58 2.04 7.28
C LEU A 22 9.13 0.88 6.43
N ALA A 23 8.55 0.62 5.25
CA ALA A 23 9.01 -0.41 4.34
C ALA A 23 10.47 -0.20 3.92
N GLY A 24 10.84 1.04 3.57
CA GLY A 24 12.22 1.38 3.21
C GLY A 24 13.20 1.17 4.37
N SER A 25 12.81 1.55 5.59
CA SER A 25 13.65 1.41 6.78
C SER A 25 13.82 -0.06 7.17
N LEU A 26 12.73 -0.82 7.21
CA LEU A 26 12.76 -2.24 7.53
C LEU A 26 13.57 -3.04 6.50
N ALA A 27 13.36 -2.77 5.20
CA ALA A 27 14.09 -3.44 4.13
C ALA A 27 15.60 -3.24 4.25
N LYS A 28 16.05 -2.03 4.61
CA LYS A 28 17.47 -1.75 4.89
C LYS A 28 17.99 -2.58 6.07
N CYS A 29 17.24 -2.68 7.17
CA CYS A 29 17.64 -3.43 8.36
C CYS A 29 17.82 -4.94 8.10
N VAL A 30 17.06 -5.51 7.16
CA VAL A 30 17.09 -6.95 6.87
C VAL A 30 17.80 -7.30 5.54
N GLY A 31 18.48 -6.34 4.91
CA GLY A 31 19.18 -6.56 3.64
C GLY A 31 18.26 -6.91 2.46
N ARG A 32 17.04 -6.38 2.44
CA ARG A 32 16.05 -6.56 1.37
C ARG A 32 15.73 -5.25 0.66
N GLN A 33 14.90 -5.32 -0.38
CA GLN A 33 14.44 -4.17 -1.14
C GLN A 33 12.97 -3.81 -0.81
N ALA A 34 12.67 -2.51 -0.91
CA ALA A 34 11.33 -1.95 -0.81
C ALA A 34 11.01 -1.11 -2.07
N PRO A 35 10.78 -1.75 -3.23
CA PRO A 35 10.51 -1.05 -4.48
C PRO A 35 9.24 -0.19 -4.37
N VAL A 36 9.33 1.03 -4.91
CA VAL A 36 8.19 1.95 -5.07
C VAL A 36 7.49 1.63 -6.38
N GLY A 37 6.16 1.74 -6.41
CA GLY A 37 5.37 1.59 -7.64
C GLY A 37 4.95 0.16 -7.98
N TRP A 38 5.39 -0.85 -7.20
CA TRP A 38 4.90 -2.22 -7.33
C TRP A 38 3.42 -2.39 -6.97
N LEU A 39 2.91 -1.50 -6.12
CA LEU A 39 1.50 -1.39 -5.80
C LEU A 39 1.11 0.08 -5.86
N THR A 40 -0.05 0.36 -6.45
CA THR A 40 -0.63 1.70 -6.52
C THR A 40 -2.07 1.64 -6.03
N ARG A 41 -2.53 2.70 -5.35
CA ARG A 41 -3.94 2.84 -4.96
C ARG A 41 -4.61 3.77 -5.97
N THR A 42 -5.40 3.18 -6.87
CA THR A 42 -6.04 3.85 -8.01
C THR A 42 -7.35 4.52 -7.63
N ARG A 43 -8.00 4.06 -6.55
CA ARG A 43 -9.27 4.60 -6.06
C ARG A 43 -9.18 4.99 -4.59
N GLU A 44 -9.78 6.11 -4.24
CA GLU A 44 -9.95 6.49 -2.83
C GLU A 44 -10.95 5.54 -2.15
N THR A 45 -10.58 5.06 -0.96
CA THR A 45 -11.44 4.18 -0.14
C THR A 45 -11.93 4.92 1.09
N GLN A 46 -13.14 4.61 1.55
CA GLN A 46 -13.66 5.09 2.81
C GLN A 46 -12.78 4.60 3.98
N ARG A 47 -12.75 5.34 5.09
CA ARG A 47 -12.22 4.81 6.35
C ARG A 47 -13.01 3.56 6.76
N GLN A 48 -12.31 2.50 7.13
CA GLN A 48 -12.93 1.22 7.48
C GLN A 48 -13.60 1.19 8.86
N VAL A 49 -13.36 2.22 9.70
CA VAL A 49 -14.02 2.34 11.00
C VAL A 49 -15.53 2.43 10.79
N GLY A 50 -16.28 1.57 11.49
CA GLY A 50 -17.74 1.49 11.37
C GLY A 50 -18.25 0.63 10.21
N LEU A 51 -17.37 0.13 9.33
CA LEU A 51 -17.75 -0.81 8.28
C LEU A 51 -17.76 -2.25 8.79
N THR A 52 -18.76 -3.01 8.36
CA THR A 52 -18.84 -4.46 8.44
C THR A 52 -17.77 -5.14 7.58
N GLU A 53 -17.58 -6.44 7.73
CA GLU A 53 -16.61 -7.21 6.94
C GLU A 53 -16.92 -7.17 5.43
N ALA A 54 -18.19 -7.35 5.05
CA ALA A 54 -18.61 -7.28 3.65
C ALA A 54 -18.35 -5.88 3.06
N GLU A 55 -18.71 -4.82 3.79
CA GLU A 55 -18.45 -3.45 3.36
C GLU A 55 -16.94 -3.15 3.26
N ARG A 56 -16.11 -3.75 4.12
CA ARG A 56 -14.65 -3.61 3.99
C ARG A 56 -14.13 -4.27 2.73
N ALA A 57 -14.62 -5.47 2.40
CA ALA A 57 -14.27 -6.17 1.18
C ALA A 57 -14.65 -5.34 -0.06
N ASP A 58 -15.89 -4.85 -0.11
CA ASP A 58 -16.37 -3.99 -1.20
C ASP A 58 -15.58 -2.67 -1.28
N ASN A 59 -15.27 -2.07 -0.13
CA ASN A 59 -14.52 -0.82 -0.06
C ASN A 59 -13.09 -0.96 -0.62
N VAL A 60 -12.44 -2.12 -0.47
CA VAL A 60 -11.08 -2.34 -1.01
C VAL A 60 -11.05 -3.01 -2.38
N ALA A 61 -12.16 -3.60 -2.82
CA ALA A 61 -12.29 -4.21 -4.14
C ALA A 61 -11.87 -3.23 -5.24
N GLU A 62 -10.96 -3.67 -6.12
CA GLU A 62 -10.42 -2.88 -7.24
C GLU A 62 -9.76 -1.55 -6.85
N ALA A 63 -9.50 -1.31 -5.55
CA ALA A 63 -8.88 -0.06 -5.10
C ALA A 63 -7.38 0.01 -5.37
N PHE A 64 -6.75 -1.12 -5.71
CA PHE A 64 -5.33 -1.24 -5.90
C PHE A 64 -4.99 -1.96 -7.21
N THR A 65 -3.88 -1.54 -7.81
CA THR A 65 -3.30 -2.18 -8.99
C THR A 65 -1.84 -2.48 -8.71
N ALA A 66 -1.45 -3.73 -8.95
CA ALA A 66 -0.06 -4.16 -8.89
C ALA A 66 0.64 -3.93 -10.24
N SER A 67 1.90 -3.49 -10.23
CA SER A 67 2.74 -3.43 -11.44
C SER A 67 3.08 -4.84 -11.92
N SER A 68 3.25 -5.02 -13.24
CA SER A 68 3.79 -6.26 -13.81
C SER A 68 5.17 -6.63 -13.27
N ASP A 69 5.92 -5.65 -12.76
CA ASP A 69 7.26 -5.84 -12.18
C ASP A 69 7.25 -6.76 -10.95
N VAL A 70 6.10 -6.91 -10.28
CA VAL A 70 5.95 -7.80 -9.12
C VAL A 70 5.87 -9.29 -9.53
N THR A 71 5.67 -9.58 -10.81
CA THR A 71 5.45 -10.96 -11.29
C THR A 71 6.63 -11.86 -10.91
N GLY A 72 6.32 -13.03 -10.36
CA GLY A 72 7.35 -14.01 -9.94
C GLY A 72 8.04 -13.67 -8.61
N HIS A 73 7.66 -12.59 -7.92
CA HIS A 73 8.23 -12.22 -6.63
C HIS A 73 7.31 -12.61 -5.48
N GLU A 74 7.88 -13.17 -4.41
CA GLU A 74 7.21 -13.26 -3.12
C GLU A 74 7.22 -11.89 -2.44
N VAL A 75 6.04 -11.41 -2.06
CA VAL A 75 5.87 -10.08 -1.47
C VAL A 75 5.37 -10.12 -0.05
N LEU A 76 5.97 -9.27 0.78
CA LEU A 76 5.44 -8.91 2.10
C LEU A 76 4.81 -7.52 1.99
N LEU A 77 3.49 -7.45 2.17
CA LEU A 77 2.75 -6.19 2.27
C LEU A 77 2.93 -5.58 3.66
N LEU A 78 3.14 -4.26 3.71
CA LEU A 78 3.31 -3.50 4.95
C LEU A 78 2.30 -2.35 4.97
N ASP A 79 1.55 -2.23 6.06
CA ASP A 79 0.56 -1.16 6.32
C ASP A 79 0.87 -0.51 7.68
N ASP A 80 0.45 0.74 7.88
CA ASP A 80 0.67 1.54 9.12
C ASP A 80 -0.53 1.59 10.07
#